data_AF-A0A960W2P1-F1
#
_entry.id   AF-A0A960W2P1-F1
#
_cell.length_a   1.000
_cell.length_b   1.000
_cell.length_c   1.000
_cell.angle_alpha   90.00
_cell.angle_beta   90.00
_cell.angle_gamma   90.00
#
_symmetry.space_group_name_H-M   'P 1'
#
loop_
_entity.id
_entity.type
_entity.pdbx_description
1 polymer ?
#
loop_
_entity_poly.entity_id
_entity_poly.type
_entity_poly.pdbx_seq_one_letter_code
_entity_poly.pdbx_strand_id
1 'polypeptide(L)'
;MADFEKTKKTIGVESMDDRMRADMLSKFKSAGGQVLSERDIRRKEKLAQNEGTSKKSQKSQTFSRSSTSDKAGDFSSKNRGGSSSAVYIEGDNKNNKPVVDRQTLEQEMGSIVNRFVIRFKCWANHVTKFRASEVLPEFMSEMNLEAKIGLMEFNMVGNDLLGNPDFTPRIMKELDKLSPLYVELIARAHKLLDMDELTSMLEGYNMNPYESVPLSKISQPIYSLFRKLYYLYPFQATYKKAVITGYEILQILEKKPAIIYSTKKKKVGTEISNIFDKIFYKLYLLILRNENKNIPLSSGYMEELIGIRDSERPGKRRVGESLSINEKEEEKEDSSQKDKKEEVSEEQQQMDKELAYGLSLMNYITIPDLRKKHDRKNEYPFLPNADKCFLSFMFLKEFDYEYSFILTTKKIILKQNTTMINKMDNRQKMLDIYELYRPCIEQFRIYVDLLQEISKHRSNPGKNYIEASKKNQHYDNKRISQSRNTRNAIKDYVDKSLDAFSLLIEDMKDKKDIVTNPDDPIVFDSIESKKRLHKKTVKECITDAYCYTLAFSYRLNEGDLFGGVVELTPDEMKRSFGTESKSGGSEEAKKEKAGGSEEETPKPDLVSNDPEGFDVIENSIDI
;
A
#
# COMPACT_ATOMS: atom_id res chain seq x y z
N MET A 1 30.98 0.11 -29.48
CA MET A 1 32.32 -0.35 -29.91
C MET A 1 32.44 -1.88 -29.84
N ALA A 2 32.06 -2.54 -28.75
CA ALA A 2 32.20 -4.01 -28.59
C ALA A 2 31.67 -4.86 -29.76
N ASP A 3 30.57 -4.49 -30.41
CA ASP A 3 30.01 -5.27 -31.52
C ASP A 3 30.80 -5.14 -32.82
N PHE A 4 31.49 -4.01 -33.03
CA PHE A 4 32.37 -3.81 -34.18
C PHE A 4 33.59 -4.74 -34.12
N GLU A 5 34.16 -4.92 -32.93
CA GLU A 5 35.28 -5.85 -32.70
C GLU A 5 34.85 -7.31 -32.84
N LYS A 6 33.65 -7.67 -32.37
CA LYS A 6 33.06 -8.99 -32.62
C LYS A 6 32.93 -9.24 -34.13
N THR A 7 32.32 -8.32 -34.88
CA THR A 7 32.17 -8.46 -36.35
C THR A 7 33.53 -8.54 -37.05
N LYS A 8 34.53 -7.74 -36.66
CA LYS A 8 35.90 -7.81 -37.21
C LYS A 8 36.52 -9.20 -36.99
N LYS A 9 36.33 -9.77 -35.79
CA LYS A 9 36.85 -11.10 -35.41
C LYS A 9 36.09 -12.24 -36.11
N THR A 10 34.78 -12.15 -36.26
CA THR A 10 33.95 -13.14 -36.99
C THR A 10 34.27 -13.16 -38.48
N ILE A 11 34.57 -12.01 -39.09
CA ILE A 11 34.93 -11.93 -40.51
C ILE A 11 36.39 -12.37 -40.77
N GLY A 12 37.25 -12.44 -39.74
CA GLY A 12 38.65 -12.89 -39.90
C GLY A 12 39.51 -11.90 -40.70
N VAL A 13 39.20 -10.60 -40.63
CA VAL A 13 39.83 -9.56 -41.47
C VAL A 13 41.36 -9.52 -41.33
N GLU A 14 41.89 -9.90 -40.17
CA GLU A 14 43.32 -9.90 -39.86
C GLU A 14 44.12 -11.05 -40.50
N SER A 15 43.46 -12.11 -40.99
CA SER A 15 44.11 -13.23 -41.70
C SER A 15 43.84 -13.24 -43.22
N MET A 16 43.17 -12.21 -43.76
CA MET A 16 42.88 -12.12 -45.19
C MET A 16 44.02 -11.48 -45.99
N ASP A 17 44.42 -12.13 -47.09
CA ASP A 17 45.33 -11.57 -48.09
C ASP A 17 44.70 -10.36 -48.81
N ASP A 18 45.54 -9.43 -49.31
CA ASP A 18 45.10 -8.14 -49.87
C ASP A 18 44.16 -8.33 -51.09
N ARG A 19 44.34 -9.41 -51.85
CA ARG A 19 43.46 -9.79 -52.97
C ARG A 19 42.06 -10.19 -52.50
N MET A 20 41.95 -10.92 -51.38
CA MET A 20 40.64 -11.28 -50.80
C MET A 20 39.93 -10.07 -50.20
N ARG A 21 40.66 -9.13 -49.59
CA ARG A 21 40.09 -7.86 -49.10
C ARG A 21 39.53 -7.02 -50.26
N ALA A 22 40.20 -7.00 -51.41
CA ALA A 22 39.71 -6.30 -52.60
C ALA A 22 38.40 -6.90 -53.14
N ASP A 23 38.30 -8.23 -53.28
CA ASP A 23 37.10 -8.93 -53.75
C ASP A 23 35.90 -8.75 -52.79
N MET A 24 36.14 -8.84 -51.49
CA MET A 24 35.16 -8.52 -50.44
C MET A 24 34.66 -7.07 -50.54
N LEU A 25 35.56 -6.12 -50.81
CA LEU A 25 35.21 -4.70 -50.97
C LEU A 25 34.37 -4.45 -52.22
N SER A 26 34.63 -5.14 -53.34
CA SER A 26 33.78 -5.09 -54.53
C SER A 26 32.40 -5.69 -54.27
N LYS A 27 32.33 -6.87 -53.62
CA LYS A 27 31.06 -7.53 -53.26
C LYS A 27 30.21 -6.68 -52.31
N PHE A 28 30.84 -6.02 -51.34
CA PHE A 28 30.17 -5.08 -50.43
C PHE A 28 29.61 -3.87 -51.18
N LYS A 29 30.38 -3.27 -52.10
CA LYS A 29 29.93 -2.14 -52.93
C LYS A 29 28.80 -2.54 -53.89
N SER A 30 28.87 -3.71 -54.52
CA SER A 30 27.80 -4.20 -55.42
C SER A 30 26.50 -4.53 -54.67
N ALA A 31 26.58 -4.89 -53.39
CA ALA A 31 25.42 -5.07 -52.52
C ALA A 31 24.84 -3.75 -51.97
N GLY A 32 25.29 -2.59 -52.47
CA GLY A 32 24.83 -1.26 -52.02
C GLY A 32 25.54 -0.71 -50.79
N GLY A 33 26.61 -1.36 -50.31
CA GLY A 33 27.38 -0.93 -49.16
C GLY A 33 28.23 0.32 -49.42
N GLN A 34 27.94 1.41 -48.69
CA GLN A 34 28.71 2.66 -48.79
C GLN A 34 29.91 2.63 -47.84
N VAL A 35 31.12 2.68 -48.40
CA VAL A 35 32.37 2.87 -47.62
C VAL A 35 32.52 4.35 -47.29
N LEU A 36 32.41 4.71 -46.01
CA LEU A 36 32.63 6.08 -45.52
C LEU A 36 34.09 6.27 -45.15
N SER A 37 34.70 7.40 -45.53
CA SER A 37 36.05 7.73 -45.06
C SER A 37 36.01 8.09 -43.57
N GLU A 38 37.14 7.95 -42.87
CA GLU A 38 37.26 8.40 -41.46
C GLU A 38 36.94 9.91 -41.31
N ARG A 39 37.19 10.68 -42.39
CA ARG A 39 36.82 12.09 -42.48
C ARG A 39 35.30 12.30 -42.52
N ASP A 40 34.56 11.41 -43.19
CA ASP A 40 33.09 11.45 -43.28
C ASP A 40 32.42 10.92 -42.00
N ILE A 41 33.03 9.94 -41.33
CA ILE A 41 32.58 9.45 -40.02
C ILE A 41 32.71 10.58 -38.99
N ARG A 42 33.90 11.19 -38.86
CA ARG A 42 34.10 12.37 -38.00
C ARG A 42 33.21 13.55 -38.39
N ARG A 43 32.86 13.71 -39.68
CA ARG A 43 31.92 14.73 -40.14
C ARG A 43 30.49 14.42 -39.71
N LYS A 44 30.05 13.15 -39.76
CA LYS A 44 28.74 12.71 -39.27
C LYS A 44 28.63 12.81 -37.74
N GLU A 45 29.68 12.45 -36.99
CA GLU A 45 29.72 12.61 -35.53
C GLU A 45 29.67 14.09 -35.11
N LYS A 46 30.44 14.97 -35.79
CA LYS A 46 30.36 16.42 -35.56
C LYS A 46 29.02 17.04 -35.99
N LEU A 47 28.34 16.45 -36.97
CA LEU A 47 26.98 16.86 -37.35
C LEU A 47 25.95 16.39 -36.31
N ALA A 48 26.10 15.19 -35.75
CA ALA A 48 25.23 14.65 -34.71
C ALA A 48 25.37 15.41 -33.37
N GLN A 49 26.58 15.85 -33.00
CA GLN A 49 26.78 16.70 -31.82
C GLN A 49 26.22 18.14 -31.99
N ASN A 50 26.15 18.66 -33.22
CA ASN A 50 25.58 19.98 -33.50
C ASN A 50 24.09 19.97 -33.89
N GLU A 51 23.44 18.81 -34.01
CA GLU A 51 21.98 18.72 -34.21
C GLU A 51 21.17 18.85 -32.90
N GLY A 52 21.82 19.26 -31.81
CA GLY A 52 21.18 19.82 -30.62
C GLY A 52 20.76 21.29 -30.75
N THR A 53 21.22 22.03 -31.79
CA THR A 53 20.74 23.40 -32.09
C THR A 53 20.67 23.70 -33.60
N SER A 54 19.44 23.81 -34.11
CA SER A 54 19.02 24.61 -35.27
C SER A 54 19.71 24.42 -36.63
N LYS A 55 19.00 23.74 -37.53
CA LYS A 55 18.99 23.96 -39.00
C LYS A 55 17.60 24.54 -39.34
N LYS A 56 17.37 25.42 -40.32
CA LYS A 56 18.13 25.79 -41.53
C LYS A 56 17.55 27.08 -42.18
N SER A 57 18.20 27.54 -43.26
CA SER A 57 17.70 28.50 -44.29
C SER A 57 17.80 30.01 -43.95
N GLN A 58 18.08 30.93 -44.89
CA GLN A 58 18.43 30.79 -46.31
C GLN A 58 19.28 31.98 -46.86
N LYS A 59 19.92 31.73 -48.02
CA LYS A 59 20.74 32.61 -48.88
C LYS A 59 20.42 34.13 -48.91
N SER A 60 21.46 34.97 -49.00
CA SER A 60 21.70 35.82 -50.21
C SER A 60 23.06 36.57 -50.23
N GLN A 61 23.58 36.75 -51.46
CA GLN A 61 24.38 37.86 -52.01
C GLN A 61 25.74 38.37 -51.41
N THR A 62 26.81 37.99 -52.13
CA THR A 62 27.83 38.83 -52.82
C THR A 62 28.74 39.88 -52.14
N PHE A 63 30.04 39.71 -52.50
CA PHE A 63 31.10 40.70 -52.79
C PHE A 63 31.94 41.39 -51.69
N SER A 64 33.27 41.20 -51.84
CA SER A 64 34.39 42.08 -51.43
C SER A 64 34.69 42.29 -49.92
N ARG A 65 35.93 42.59 -49.47
CA ARG A 65 37.31 42.31 -49.93
C ARG A 65 38.26 42.80 -48.80
N SER A 66 39.26 42.02 -48.37
CA SER A 66 40.33 42.43 -47.40
C SER A 66 39.84 42.90 -46.00
N SER A 67 40.64 42.96 -44.93
CA SER A 67 42.00 42.48 -44.63
C SER A 67 42.18 42.40 -43.10
N THR A 68 43.04 41.49 -42.66
CA THR A 68 43.99 41.60 -41.53
C THR A 68 43.82 42.75 -40.51
N SER A 69 43.59 42.42 -39.23
CA SER A 69 44.42 42.91 -38.13
C SER A 69 44.15 42.19 -36.80
N ASP A 70 45.24 41.80 -36.14
CA ASP A 70 45.37 41.21 -34.81
C ASP A 70 44.86 42.05 -33.61
N LYS A 71 45.00 41.41 -32.43
CA LYS A 71 45.19 41.96 -31.05
C LYS A 71 43.94 42.47 -30.32
N ALA A 72 43.47 41.80 -29.27
CA ALA A 72 44.09 41.52 -27.95
C ALA A 72 43.69 42.56 -26.89
N GLY A 73 43.26 42.04 -25.73
CA GLY A 73 43.12 42.79 -24.48
C GLY A 73 41.89 43.72 -24.39
N ASP A 74 41.50 44.17 -23.20
CA ASP A 74 41.76 43.60 -21.87
C ASP A 74 40.73 44.16 -20.88
N PHE A 75 40.35 43.34 -19.88
CA PHE A 75 39.83 43.71 -18.55
C PHE A 75 38.71 44.77 -18.32
N SER A 76 38.18 44.68 -17.09
CA SER A 76 37.45 45.71 -16.34
C SER A 76 36.05 46.11 -16.86
N SER A 77 34.93 45.66 -16.28
CA SER A 77 34.44 45.70 -14.88
C SER A 77 33.60 46.93 -14.52
N LYS A 78 32.69 46.69 -13.56
CA LYS A 78 31.98 47.64 -12.68
C LYS A 78 30.84 48.50 -13.26
N ASN A 79 29.65 48.00 -12.89
CA ASN A 79 28.73 48.62 -11.91
C ASN A 79 27.58 49.52 -12.38
N ARG A 80 26.42 49.24 -11.75
CA ARG A 80 25.38 50.16 -11.22
C ARG A 80 24.77 51.13 -12.25
N GLY A 81 23.48 51.07 -12.55
CA GLY A 81 22.35 50.92 -11.60
C GLY A 81 21.73 52.29 -11.32
N GLY A 82 20.41 52.40 -11.51
CA GLY A 82 19.63 53.66 -11.53
C GLY A 82 18.82 53.71 -12.83
N SER A 83 17.53 53.33 -12.86
CA SER A 83 16.33 53.85 -12.17
C SER A 83 15.78 55.14 -12.79
N SER A 84 14.46 55.15 -13.05
CA SER A 84 13.61 56.24 -13.60
C SER A 84 14.05 56.82 -14.96
N SER A 85 13.21 56.88 -15.99
CA SER A 85 11.83 57.39 -15.97
C SER A 85 10.99 56.86 -17.14
N ALA A 86 9.67 56.95 -17.00
CA ALA A 86 8.74 56.63 -18.07
C ALA A 86 8.88 57.63 -19.23
N VAL A 87 9.01 57.11 -20.45
CA VAL A 87 8.66 57.82 -21.68
C VAL A 87 7.70 56.91 -22.43
N TYR A 88 6.45 57.34 -22.59
CA TYR A 88 5.55 56.74 -23.55
C TYR A 88 6.07 57.06 -24.95
N ILE A 89 6.61 56.06 -25.63
CA ILE A 89 6.71 56.06 -27.09
C ILE A 89 5.90 54.87 -27.58
N GLU A 90 4.79 55.20 -28.21
CA GLU A 90 3.96 54.27 -28.97
C GLU A 90 4.77 53.82 -30.19
N GLY A 91 5.22 52.55 -30.17
CA GLY A 91 6.23 52.04 -31.10
C GLY A 91 6.07 50.54 -31.31
N ASP A 92 5.34 50.18 -32.36
CA ASP A 92 5.10 48.81 -32.81
C ASP A 92 6.41 48.04 -32.96
N ASN A 93 6.61 47.01 -32.13
CA ASN A 93 7.70 46.05 -32.35
C ASN A 93 7.35 44.66 -31.82
N LYS A 94 6.76 43.86 -32.72
CA LYS A 94 6.48 42.44 -32.52
C LYS A 94 7.77 41.66 -32.30
N ASN A 95 8.12 41.43 -31.03
CA ASN A 95 9.04 40.36 -30.63
C ASN A 95 8.37 38.97 -30.81
N ASN A 96 8.05 38.64 -32.07
CA ASN A 96 7.75 37.28 -32.47
C ASN A 96 9.01 36.43 -32.30
N LYS A 97 9.14 35.78 -31.15
CA LYS A 97 9.80 34.46 -31.12
C LYS A 97 9.14 33.62 -32.23
N PRO A 98 9.89 32.85 -33.02
CA PRO A 98 9.27 31.97 -34.00
C PRO A 98 8.44 30.94 -33.23
N VAL A 99 7.12 31.15 -33.22
CA VAL A 99 6.16 30.12 -32.85
C VAL A 99 6.28 29.08 -33.94
N VAL A 100 7.13 28.07 -33.71
CA VAL A 100 7.07 26.83 -34.47
C VAL A 100 5.64 26.35 -34.27
N ASP A 101 4.87 26.37 -35.36
CA ASP A 101 3.43 26.16 -35.30
C ASP A 101 3.17 24.85 -34.57
N ARG A 102 2.45 24.94 -33.45
CA ARG A 102 2.18 23.82 -32.54
C ARG A 102 1.59 22.64 -33.31
N GLN A 103 0.79 22.92 -34.33
CA GLN A 103 0.21 21.91 -35.21
C GLN A 103 1.27 21.12 -35.99
N THR A 104 2.36 21.77 -36.45
CA THR A 104 3.47 21.11 -37.15
C THR A 104 4.27 20.19 -36.22
N LEU A 105 4.56 20.61 -35.00
CA LEU A 105 5.22 19.77 -33.99
C LEU A 105 4.35 18.56 -33.61
N GLU A 106 3.04 18.74 -33.45
CA GLU A 106 2.12 17.63 -33.19
C GLU A 106 2.02 16.63 -34.35
N GLN A 107 2.06 17.11 -35.60
CA GLN A 107 2.09 16.27 -36.79
C GLN A 107 3.41 15.48 -36.91
N GLU A 108 4.56 16.11 -36.61
CA GLU A 108 5.85 15.43 -36.55
C GLU A 108 5.87 14.34 -35.46
N MET A 109 5.46 14.67 -34.23
CA MET A 109 5.35 13.71 -33.12
C MET A 109 4.41 12.55 -33.44
N GLY A 110 3.31 12.82 -34.15
CA GLY A 110 2.29 11.83 -34.55
C GLY A 110 2.59 11.05 -35.84
N SER A 111 3.76 11.22 -36.46
CA SER A 111 4.16 10.57 -37.72
C SER A 111 4.10 9.04 -37.66
N ILE A 112 3.81 8.38 -38.80
CA ILE A 112 3.72 6.92 -38.92
C ILE A 112 5.00 6.22 -38.44
N VAL A 113 6.18 6.81 -38.71
CA VAL A 113 7.47 6.30 -38.22
C VAL A 113 7.56 6.38 -36.70
N ASN A 114 7.12 7.49 -36.10
CA ASN A 114 7.08 7.66 -34.65
C ASN A 114 6.10 6.66 -34.00
N ARG A 115 4.92 6.42 -34.60
CA ARG A 115 3.98 5.36 -34.15
C ARG A 115 4.61 3.97 -34.17
N PHE A 116 5.39 3.66 -35.21
CA PHE A 116 6.14 2.40 -35.29
C PHE A 116 7.22 2.29 -34.21
N VAL A 117 8.01 3.35 -34.00
CA VAL A 117 9.06 3.41 -32.96
C VAL A 117 8.46 3.25 -31.56
N ILE A 118 7.30 3.87 -31.28
CA ILE A 118 6.58 3.68 -30.01
C ILE A 118 6.16 2.22 -29.83
N ARG A 119 5.49 1.62 -30.83
CA ARG A 119 5.10 0.19 -30.80
C ARG A 119 6.29 -0.73 -30.55
N PHE A 120 7.42 -0.46 -31.20
CA PHE A 120 8.65 -1.21 -31.00
C PHE A 120 9.20 -1.05 -29.58
N LYS A 121 9.27 0.17 -29.05
CA LYS A 121 9.71 0.44 -27.66
C LYS A 121 8.80 -0.25 -26.63
N CYS A 122 7.47 -0.14 -26.77
CA CYS A 122 6.52 -0.78 -25.86
C CYS A 122 6.61 -2.31 -25.91
N TRP A 123 6.78 -2.89 -27.09
CA TRP A 123 6.98 -4.33 -27.26
C TRP A 123 8.31 -4.81 -26.65
N ALA A 124 9.42 -4.13 -26.97
CA ALA A 124 10.75 -4.49 -26.48
C ALA A 124 10.93 -4.32 -24.95
N ASN A 125 10.06 -3.54 -24.29
CA ASN A 125 10.05 -3.37 -22.83
C ASN A 125 8.95 -4.21 -22.13
N HIS A 126 8.31 -5.14 -22.85
CA HIS A 126 7.26 -6.02 -22.35
C HIS A 126 6.02 -5.28 -21.81
N VAL A 127 5.69 -4.13 -22.40
CA VAL A 127 4.62 -3.23 -21.96
C VAL A 127 3.31 -3.49 -22.70
N THR A 128 3.32 -3.51 -24.04
CA THR A 128 2.12 -3.78 -24.87
C THR A 128 2.41 -4.73 -26.00
N LYS A 129 1.36 -5.40 -26.52
CA LYS A 129 1.43 -6.08 -27.82
C LYS A 129 1.85 -5.11 -28.94
N PHE A 130 2.54 -5.63 -29.96
CA PHE A 130 3.09 -4.81 -31.04
C PHE A 130 2.02 -4.19 -31.95
N ARG A 131 0.93 -4.93 -32.23
CA ARG A 131 -0.19 -4.47 -33.08
C ARG A 131 -1.33 -3.86 -32.25
N ALA A 132 -1.90 -4.64 -31.33
CA ALA A 132 -3.00 -4.19 -30.46
C ALA A 132 -2.53 -3.18 -29.40
N SER A 133 -3.39 -2.26 -29.00
CA SER A 133 -3.18 -1.38 -27.83
C SER A 133 -3.65 -2.08 -26.54
N GLU A 134 -3.10 -3.27 -26.32
CA GLU A 134 -3.36 -4.12 -25.16
C GLU A 134 -2.08 -4.24 -24.34
N VAL A 135 -2.22 -4.04 -23.04
CA VAL A 135 -1.15 -4.11 -22.04
C VAL A 135 -0.90 -5.59 -21.70
N LEU A 136 0.38 -5.95 -21.64
CA LEU A 136 0.77 -7.35 -21.43
C LEU A 136 0.59 -7.78 -19.97
N PRO A 137 0.20 -9.04 -19.70
CA PRO A 137 0.10 -9.57 -18.34
C PRO A 137 1.41 -9.46 -17.56
N GLU A 138 2.55 -9.55 -18.24
CA GLU A 138 3.90 -9.36 -17.67
C GLU A 138 4.04 -7.98 -17.01
N PHE A 139 3.64 -6.90 -17.70
CA PHE A 139 3.63 -5.55 -17.13
C PHE A 139 2.59 -5.40 -16.01
N MET A 140 1.38 -5.97 -16.16
CA MET A 140 0.36 -5.92 -15.11
C MET A 140 0.82 -6.63 -13.83
N SER A 141 1.57 -7.73 -13.96
CA SER A 141 2.22 -8.43 -12.86
C SER A 141 3.31 -7.58 -12.19
N GLU A 142 4.17 -6.91 -12.97
CA GLU A 142 5.13 -5.93 -12.43
C GLU A 142 4.42 -4.79 -11.69
N MET A 143 3.30 -4.27 -12.20
CA MET A 143 2.53 -3.23 -11.49
C MET A 143 1.93 -3.76 -10.17
N ASN A 144 1.38 -4.98 -10.16
CA ASN A 144 0.77 -5.57 -8.97
C ASN A 144 1.79 -5.98 -7.89
N LEU A 145 3.02 -6.35 -8.30
CA LEU A 145 4.07 -6.77 -7.38
C LEU A 145 5.02 -5.62 -7.06
N GLU A 146 5.75 -5.12 -8.05
CA GLU A 146 6.86 -4.17 -7.87
C GLU A 146 6.35 -2.75 -7.61
N ALA A 147 5.44 -2.24 -8.45
CA ALA A 147 4.93 -0.87 -8.26
C ALA A 147 4.12 -0.76 -6.97
N LYS A 148 3.27 -1.75 -6.66
CA LYS A 148 2.52 -1.82 -5.40
C LYS A 148 3.43 -1.82 -4.16
N ILE A 149 4.49 -2.64 -4.15
CA ILE A 149 5.45 -2.67 -3.04
C ILE A 149 6.18 -1.32 -2.90
N GLY A 150 6.62 -0.71 -4.00
CA GLY A 150 7.32 0.58 -3.95
C GLY A 150 6.44 1.75 -3.50
N LEU A 151 5.19 1.81 -3.96
CA LEU A 151 4.21 2.81 -3.51
C LEU A 151 3.83 2.62 -2.03
N MET A 152 3.66 1.37 -1.59
CA MET A 152 3.48 1.06 -0.16
C MET A 152 4.68 1.49 0.68
N GLU A 153 5.91 1.29 0.21
CA GLU A 153 7.12 1.74 0.90
C GLU A 153 7.17 3.27 1.04
N PHE A 154 6.80 4.04 0.00
CA PHE A 154 6.73 5.50 0.09
C PHE A 154 5.69 5.98 1.11
N ASN A 155 4.53 5.32 1.19
CA ASN A 155 3.53 5.63 2.20
C ASN A 155 4.03 5.28 3.63
N MET A 156 4.64 4.10 3.81
CA MET A 156 5.27 3.68 5.07
C MET A 156 6.37 4.61 5.55
N VAL A 157 7.22 5.11 4.64
CA VAL A 157 8.24 6.13 4.93
C VAL A 157 7.61 7.43 5.45
N GLY A 158 6.50 7.85 4.84
CA GLY A 158 5.73 9.01 5.33
C GLY A 158 5.20 8.79 6.74
N ASN A 159 4.60 7.62 7.01
CA ASN A 159 4.09 7.28 8.34
C ASN A 159 5.21 7.19 9.39
N ASP A 160 6.36 6.57 9.06
CA ASP A 160 7.53 6.47 9.93
C ASP A 160 8.10 7.84 10.32
N LEU A 161 8.18 8.78 9.38
CA LEU A 161 8.90 10.05 9.55
C LEU A 161 8.01 11.23 9.93
N LEU A 162 6.72 11.19 9.54
CA LEU A 162 5.76 12.29 9.67
C LEU A 162 4.43 11.88 10.35
N GLY A 163 4.20 10.58 10.60
CA GLY A 163 2.96 10.09 11.21
C GLY A 163 2.97 10.04 12.74
N ASN A 164 4.14 10.04 13.39
CA ASN A 164 4.25 10.00 14.86
C ASN A 164 4.31 11.42 15.45
N PRO A 165 3.31 11.87 16.24
CA PRO A 165 3.25 13.25 16.75
C PRO A 165 4.40 13.62 17.71
N ASP A 166 4.99 12.65 18.41
CA ASP A 166 6.07 12.91 19.40
C ASP A 166 7.41 13.24 18.72
N PHE A 167 7.67 12.62 17.57
CA PHE A 167 8.94 12.74 16.84
C PHE A 167 8.86 13.67 15.62
N THR A 168 7.71 13.75 14.95
CA THR A 168 7.52 14.50 13.71
C THR A 168 7.96 15.97 13.80
N PRO A 169 7.61 16.77 14.85
CA PRO A 169 8.05 18.15 14.95
C PRO A 169 9.59 18.30 15.04
N ARG A 170 10.28 17.29 15.62
CA ARG A 170 11.74 17.28 15.73
C ARG A 170 12.38 16.86 14.41
N ILE A 171 11.84 15.85 13.74
CA ILE A 171 12.31 15.37 12.43
C ILE A 171 12.14 16.46 11.37
N MET A 172 10.94 17.07 11.28
CA MET A 172 10.68 18.19 10.37
C MET A 172 11.65 19.36 10.62
N LYS A 173 11.89 19.73 11.88
CA LYS A 173 12.80 20.83 12.23
C LYS A 173 14.25 20.57 11.81
N GLU A 174 14.76 19.35 11.98
CA GLU A 174 16.12 19.01 11.56
C GLU A 174 16.25 18.84 10.03
N LEU A 175 15.22 18.33 9.35
CA LEU A 175 15.19 18.28 7.88
C LEU A 175 15.06 19.67 7.25
N ASP A 176 14.22 20.56 7.81
CA ASP A 176 14.02 21.94 7.33
C ASP A 176 15.30 22.79 7.40
N LYS A 177 16.16 22.55 8.41
CA LYS A 177 17.49 23.18 8.49
C LYS A 177 18.39 22.83 7.31
N LEU A 178 18.23 21.63 6.73
CA LEU A 178 19.01 21.17 5.59
C LEU A 178 18.38 21.61 4.27
N SER A 179 17.07 21.40 4.11
CA SER A 179 16.27 21.92 3.00
C SER A 179 14.77 21.75 3.29
N PRO A 180 13.94 22.80 3.19
CA PRO A 180 12.47 22.68 3.30
C PRO A 180 11.85 21.72 2.27
N LEU A 181 12.54 21.54 1.14
CA LEU A 181 12.18 20.61 0.07
C LEU A 181 12.22 19.15 0.53
N TYR A 182 13.03 18.77 1.52
CA TYR A 182 13.07 17.40 2.03
C TYR A 182 11.74 16.97 2.64
N VAL A 183 11.17 17.82 3.49
CA VAL A 183 9.89 17.59 4.16
C VAL A 183 8.74 17.63 3.15
N GLU A 184 8.80 18.54 2.16
CA GLU A 184 7.83 18.59 1.06
C GLU A 184 7.85 17.32 0.19
N LEU A 185 9.04 16.82 -0.20
CA LEU A 185 9.18 15.61 -1.01
C LEU A 185 8.72 14.36 -0.25
N ILE A 186 8.95 14.27 1.06
CA ILE A 186 8.45 13.14 1.88
C ILE A 186 6.92 13.17 1.96
N ALA A 187 6.32 14.34 2.19
CA ALA A 187 4.86 14.48 2.22
C ALA A 187 4.20 14.16 0.87
N ARG A 188 4.78 14.64 -0.24
CA ARG A 188 4.29 14.32 -1.60
C ARG A 188 4.46 12.84 -1.94
N ALA A 189 5.57 12.22 -1.56
CA ALA A 189 5.80 10.79 -1.76
C ALA A 189 4.82 9.92 -0.96
N HIS A 190 4.47 10.33 0.26
CA HIS A 190 3.49 9.63 1.11
C HIS A 190 2.09 9.54 0.47
N LYS A 191 1.66 10.61 -0.23
CA LYS A 191 0.39 10.70 -0.99
C LYS A 191 0.40 9.96 -2.34
N LEU A 192 1.48 9.28 -2.73
CA LEU A 192 1.53 8.53 -4.01
C LEU A 192 0.67 7.27 -4.02
N LEU A 193 0.41 6.69 -2.84
CA LEU A 193 -0.34 5.45 -2.71
C LEU A 193 -1.85 5.75 -2.68
N ASP A 194 -2.51 5.41 -3.77
CA ASP A 194 -3.95 5.49 -3.95
C ASP A 194 -4.47 4.06 -4.23
N MET A 195 -5.17 3.47 -3.27
CA MET A 195 -5.57 2.06 -3.34
C MET A 195 -6.72 1.85 -4.34
N ASP A 196 -7.59 2.85 -4.51
CA ASP A 196 -8.73 2.76 -5.43
C ASP A 196 -8.25 2.90 -6.88
N GLU A 197 -7.36 3.86 -7.13
CA GLU A 197 -6.66 4.01 -8.42
C GLU A 197 -5.88 2.75 -8.80
N LEU A 198 -5.10 2.19 -7.85
CA LEU A 198 -4.32 0.98 -8.07
C LEU A 198 -5.21 -0.25 -8.29
N THR A 199 -6.32 -0.36 -7.56
CA THR A 199 -7.26 -1.49 -7.70
C THR A 199 -8.01 -1.41 -9.02
N SER A 200 -8.49 -0.22 -9.43
CA SER A 200 -9.12 0.01 -10.73
C SER A 200 -8.18 -0.31 -11.90
N MET A 201 -6.92 0.12 -11.82
CA MET A 201 -5.90 -0.21 -12.82
C MET A 201 -5.65 -1.73 -12.92
N LEU A 202 -5.66 -2.44 -11.79
CA LEU A 202 -5.35 -3.88 -11.73
C LEU A 202 -6.58 -4.79 -11.86
N GLU A 203 -7.80 -4.26 -11.86
CA GLU A 203 -9.06 -5.03 -11.85
C GLU A 203 -9.10 -6.11 -12.93
N GLY A 204 -8.85 -5.72 -14.19
CA GLY A 204 -8.86 -6.66 -15.32
C GLY A 204 -7.80 -7.76 -15.22
N TYR A 205 -6.65 -7.47 -14.60
CA TYR A 205 -5.59 -8.46 -14.36
C TYR A 205 -5.92 -9.37 -13.17
N ASN A 206 -6.52 -8.83 -12.12
CA ASN A 206 -6.95 -9.61 -10.95
C ASN A 206 -8.06 -10.61 -11.31
N MET A 207 -8.94 -10.26 -12.25
CA MET A 207 -9.97 -11.16 -12.77
C MET A 207 -9.37 -12.25 -13.69
N ASN A 208 -8.49 -11.89 -14.63
CA ASN A 208 -7.83 -12.84 -15.54
C ASN A 208 -6.31 -12.57 -15.66
N PRO A 209 -5.45 -13.17 -14.81
CA PRO A 209 -4.01 -12.90 -14.79
C PRO A 209 -3.22 -13.29 -16.05
N TYR A 210 -3.83 -14.01 -16.98
CA TYR A 210 -3.23 -14.44 -18.25
C TYR A 210 -3.71 -13.62 -19.46
N GLU A 211 -4.72 -12.76 -19.28
CA GLU A 211 -5.34 -11.99 -20.35
C GLU A 211 -4.75 -10.58 -20.46
N SER A 212 -4.69 -10.04 -21.67
CA SER A 212 -4.12 -8.71 -21.92
C SER A 212 -5.19 -7.63 -21.76
N VAL A 213 -4.90 -6.59 -20.98
CA VAL A 213 -5.90 -5.55 -20.65
C VAL A 213 -5.91 -4.46 -21.72
N PRO A 214 -7.06 -4.08 -22.30
CA PRO A 214 -7.14 -2.96 -23.23
C PRO A 214 -6.68 -1.64 -22.60
N LEU A 215 -5.72 -0.95 -23.22
CA LEU A 215 -5.12 0.28 -22.67
C LEU A 215 -6.15 1.39 -22.39
N SER A 216 -7.22 1.47 -23.18
CA SER A 216 -8.29 2.45 -22.97
C SER A 216 -8.94 2.34 -21.58
N LYS A 217 -9.16 1.11 -21.06
CA LYS A 217 -9.80 0.88 -19.76
C LYS A 217 -8.97 1.40 -18.57
N ILE A 218 -7.65 1.33 -18.68
CA ILE A 218 -6.71 1.67 -17.60
C ILE A 218 -5.93 2.97 -17.87
N SER A 219 -6.31 3.71 -18.92
CA SER A 219 -5.63 4.94 -19.33
C SER A 219 -5.67 6.02 -18.24
N GLN A 220 -6.84 6.30 -17.66
CA GLN A 220 -7.00 7.30 -16.60
C GLN A 220 -6.08 7.06 -15.37
N PRO A 221 -6.08 5.89 -14.71
CA PRO A 221 -5.18 5.65 -13.57
C PRO A 221 -3.69 5.59 -13.97
N ILE A 222 -3.34 5.21 -15.21
CA ILE A 222 -1.96 5.34 -15.69
C ILE A 222 -1.52 6.81 -15.73
N TYR A 223 -2.38 7.72 -16.21
CA TYR A 223 -2.04 9.14 -16.35
C TYR A 223 -1.94 9.84 -15.00
N SER A 224 -2.86 9.56 -14.07
CA SER A 224 -2.83 10.14 -12.73
C SER A 224 -1.61 9.65 -11.92
N LEU A 225 -1.36 8.33 -11.85
CA LEU A 225 -0.13 7.79 -11.23
C LEU A 225 1.14 8.36 -11.88
N PHE A 226 1.19 8.47 -13.21
CA PHE A 226 2.34 9.06 -13.89
C PHE A 226 2.53 10.55 -13.56
N ARG A 227 1.46 11.35 -13.52
CA ARG A 227 1.50 12.77 -13.09
C ARG A 227 2.05 12.89 -11.67
N LYS A 228 1.54 12.08 -10.73
CA LYS A 228 1.98 12.02 -9.33
C LYS A 228 3.50 11.74 -9.25
N LEU A 229 4.02 10.81 -10.07
CA LEU A 229 5.46 10.49 -10.14
C LEU A 229 6.31 11.50 -10.92
N TYR A 230 5.76 12.15 -11.95
CA TYR A 230 6.48 13.02 -12.89
C TYR A 230 7.20 14.18 -12.18
N TYR A 231 6.56 14.81 -11.20
CA TYR A 231 7.18 15.87 -10.42
C TYR A 231 8.28 15.40 -9.47
N LEU A 232 8.21 14.15 -8.99
CA LEU A 232 9.21 13.59 -8.07
C LEU A 232 10.43 13.05 -8.81
N TYR A 233 10.26 12.65 -10.08
CA TYR A 233 11.33 12.07 -10.90
C TYR A 233 12.61 12.94 -10.97
N PRO A 234 12.56 14.27 -11.23
CA PRO A 234 13.75 15.14 -11.16
C PRO A 234 14.42 15.19 -9.78
N PHE A 235 13.65 14.93 -8.71
CA PHE A 235 14.10 15.02 -7.33
C PHE A 235 14.39 13.66 -6.68
N GLN A 236 14.43 12.55 -7.43
CA GLN A 236 14.61 11.21 -6.88
C GLN A 236 15.83 11.07 -5.95
N ALA A 237 16.96 11.69 -6.30
CA ALA A 237 18.17 11.70 -5.47
C ALA A 237 18.01 12.55 -4.20
N THR A 238 17.31 13.68 -4.33
CA THR A 238 16.98 14.60 -3.22
C THR A 238 16.03 13.93 -2.23
N TYR A 239 15.00 13.23 -2.72
CA TYR A 239 14.07 12.42 -1.92
C TYR A 239 14.79 11.28 -1.21
N LYS A 240 15.63 10.50 -1.92
CA LYS A 240 16.46 9.44 -1.33
C LYS A 240 17.32 9.96 -0.18
N LYS A 241 17.93 11.13 -0.35
CA LYS A 241 18.71 11.80 0.70
C LYS A 241 17.84 12.25 1.88
N ALA A 242 16.68 12.87 1.61
CA ALA A 242 15.72 13.28 2.63
C ALA A 242 15.30 12.11 3.53
N VAL A 243 14.96 10.96 2.94
CA VAL A 243 14.53 9.77 3.70
C VAL A 243 15.67 9.14 4.50
N ILE A 244 16.87 9.03 3.93
CA ILE A 244 18.04 8.49 4.63
C ILE A 244 18.35 9.34 5.88
N THR A 245 18.37 10.67 5.73
CA THR A 245 18.61 11.58 6.86
C THR A 245 17.44 11.61 7.84
N GLY A 246 16.19 11.50 7.37
CA GLY A 246 15.01 11.35 8.24
C GLY A 246 15.12 10.14 9.15
N TYR A 247 15.53 8.98 8.61
CA TYR A 247 15.77 7.78 9.42
C TYR A 247 16.97 7.89 10.37
N GLU A 248 17.96 8.73 10.08
CA GLU A 248 19.08 9.00 11.01
C GLU A 248 18.61 9.79 12.23
N ILE A 249 17.78 10.80 12.00
CA ILE A 249 17.17 11.59 13.07
C ILE A 249 16.22 10.69 13.89
N LEU A 250 15.34 9.91 13.24
CA LEU A 250 14.43 8.98 13.92
C LEU A 250 15.18 7.93 14.75
N GLN A 251 16.28 7.38 14.24
CA GLN A 251 17.12 6.43 14.98
C GLN A 251 17.66 7.02 16.29
N ILE A 252 18.12 8.28 16.26
CA ILE A 252 18.63 8.99 17.45
C ILE A 252 17.49 9.26 18.45
N LEU A 253 16.29 9.57 17.98
CA LEU A 253 15.12 9.86 18.82
C LEU A 253 14.53 8.61 19.47
N GLU A 254 14.31 7.53 18.73
CA GLU A 254 13.70 6.29 19.24
C GLU A 254 14.68 5.38 20.01
N LYS A 255 16.00 5.61 19.88
CA LYS A 255 17.07 4.79 20.50
C LYS A 255 17.03 3.27 20.20
N LYS A 256 16.31 2.86 19.15
CA LYS A 256 16.23 1.45 18.69
C LYS A 256 17.53 1.00 18.00
N PRO A 257 17.80 -0.31 17.90
CA PRO A 257 19.01 -0.84 17.27
C PRO A 257 19.23 -0.35 15.83
N ALA A 258 20.47 0.06 15.52
CA ALA A 258 20.86 0.59 14.20
C ALA A 258 20.57 -0.34 13.00
N ILE A 259 20.55 -1.65 13.25
CA ILE A 259 20.29 -2.71 12.25
C ILE A 259 18.87 -2.58 11.64
N ILE A 260 17.90 -2.06 12.41
CA ILE A 260 16.53 -1.86 11.93
C ILE A 260 16.50 -0.76 10.86
N TYR A 261 17.15 0.38 11.13
CA TYR A 261 17.18 1.51 10.21
C TYR A 261 18.09 1.27 9.00
N SER A 262 19.20 0.54 9.14
CA SER A 262 20.03 0.16 7.98
C SER A 262 19.24 -0.72 7.00
N THR A 263 18.39 -1.61 7.52
CA THR A 263 17.47 -2.43 6.71
C THR A 263 16.41 -1.57 6.02
N LYS A 264 15.74 -0.66 6.75
CA LYS A 264 14.76 0.29 6.16
C LYS A 264 15.40 1.16 5.06
N LYS A 265 16.53 1.81 5.33
CA LYS A 265 17.27 2.63 4.34
C LYS A 265 17.64 1.84 3.08
N LYS A 266 18.08 0.58 3.22
CA LYS A 266 18.41 -0.27 2.06
C LYS A 266 17.16 -0.64 1.25
N LYS A 267 16.05 -0.96 1.91
CA LYS A 267 14.76 -1.28 1.26
C LYS A 267 14.27 -0.08 0.45
N VAL A 268 14.07 1.07 1.09
CA VAL A 268 13.67 2.33 0.42
C VAL A 268 14.61 2.67 -0.74
N GLY A 269 15.92 2.55 -0.54
CA GLY A 269 16.90 2.84 -1.60
C GLY A 269 16.77 1.92 -2.82
N THR A 270 16.24 0.71 -2.64
CA THR A 270 15.91 -0.26 -3.70
C THR A 270 14.59 0.12 -4.37
N GLU A 271 13.54 0.38 -3.59
CA GLU A 271 12.21 0.72 -4.13
C GLU A 271 12.18 2.06 -4.88
N ILE A 272 12.93 3.08 -4.43
CA ILE A 272 13.11 4.34 -5.20
C ILE A 272 13.63 4.04 -6.61
N SER A 273 14.65 3.18 -6.71
CA SER A 273 15.28 2.84 -7.98
C SER A 273 14.31 2.01 -8.84
N ASN A 274 13.59 1.08 -8.21
CA ASN A 274 12.56 0.27 -8.87
C ASN A 274 11.43 1.15 -9.48
N ILE A 275 10.89 2.10 -8.71
CA ILE A 275 9.83 2.99 -9.19
C ILE A 275 10.35 3.93 -10.30
N PHE A 276 11.47 4.62 -10.12
CA PHE A 276 11.88 5.66 -11.07
C PHE A 276 12.69 5.16 -12.27
N ASP A 277 13.50 4.10 -12.13
CA ASP A 277 14.30 3.56 -13.24
C ASP A 277 13.52 2.54 -14.08
N LYS A 278 12.60 1.77 -13.47
CA LYS A 278 11.82 0.72 -14.15
C LYS A 278 10.36 1.12 -14.41
N ILE A 279 9.57 1.30 -13.35
CA ILE A 279 8.11 1.48 -13.47
C ILE A 279 7.76 2.78 -14.19
N PHE A 280 8.34 3.91 -13.79
CA PHE A 280 8.09 5.23 -14.37
C PHE A 280 8.37 5.28 -15.88
N TYR A 281 9.46 4.66 -16.33
CA TYR A 281 9.78 4.57 -17.76
C TYR A 281 8.76 3.74 -18.54
N LYS A 282 8.26 2.63 -17.97
CA LYS A 282 7.21 1.81 -18.60
C LYS A 282 5.85 2.53 -18.62
N LEU A 283 5.50 3.30 -17.59
CA LEU A 283 4.31 4.17 -17.57
C LEU A 283 4.40 5.27 -18.65
N TYR A 284 5.56 5.92 -18.80
CA TYR A 284 5.81 6.86 -19.90
C TYR A 284 5.59 6.20 -21.28
N LEU A 285 6.09 4.98 -21.49
CA LEU A 285 5.84 4.24 -22.73
C LEU A 285 4.35 3.95 -22.99
N LEU A 286 3.54 3.73 -21.94
CA LEU A 286 2.08 3.56 -22.07
C LEU A 286 1.39 4.86 -22.51
N ILE A 287 1.81 6.01 -21.98
CA ILE A 287 1.29 7.32 -22.40
C ILE A 287 1.59 7.57 -23.88
N LEU A 288 2.84 7.35 -24.31
CA LEU A 288 3.20 7.45 -25.74
C LEU A 288 2.37 6.49 -26.61
N ARG A 289 2.06 5.29 -26.10
CA ARG A 289 1.27 4.27 -26.81
C ARG A 289 -0.21 4.63 -26.92
N ASN A 290 -0.76 5.31 -25.91
CA ASN A 290 -2.12 5.82 -25.89
C ASN A 290 -2.27 6.98 -26.90
N GLU A 291 -1.43 8.00 -26.77
CA GLU A 291 -1.43 9.19 -27.65
C GLU A 291 -1.01 8.88 -29.08
N ASN A 292 -0.25 7.80 -29.29
CA ASN A 292 0.42 7.49 -30.56
C ASN A 292 1.30 8.67 -31.07
N LYS A 293 1.81 9.50 -30.15
CA LYS A 293 2.71 10.64 -30.37
C LYS A 293 4.02 10.39 -29.63
N ASN A 294 5.17 10.63 -30.27
CA ASN A 294 6.49 10.45 -29.65
C ASN A 294 6.90 11.74 -28.89
N ILE A 295 6.19 11.98 -27.78
CA ILE A 295 6.31 13.18 -26.94
C ILE A 295 7.59 13.09 -26.10
N PRO A 296 8.49 14.10 -26.10
CA PRO A 296 9.64 14.11 -25.21
C PRO A 296 9.23 14.24 -23.74
N LEU A 297 9.86 13.45 -22.86
CA LEU A 297 9.57 13.43 -21.42
C LEU A 297 9.54 14.82 -20.79
N SER A 298 10.60 15.63 -20.97
CA SER A 298 10.70 17.00 -20.43
C SER A 298 10.25 18.04 -21.45
N SER A 299 8.99 18.00 -21.88
CA SER A 299 8.41 18.98 -22.81
C SER A 299 7.15 19.61 -22.24
N GLY A 300 6.91 20.89 -22.55
CA GLY A 300 5.66 21.56 -22.15
C GLY A 300 4.39 20.87 -22.68
N TYR A 301 4.50 20.14 -23.80
CA TYR A 301 3.42 19.30 -24.31
C TYR A 301 3.10 18.12 -23.36
N MET A 302 4.12 17.49 -22.76
CA MET A 302 3.90 16.44 -21.75
C MET A 302 3.24 17.03 -20.48
N GLU A 303 3.68 18.22 -20.06
CA GLU A 303 3.11 18.91 -18.90
C GLU A 303 1.63 19.27 -19.12
N GLU A 304 1.29 19.77 -20.31
CA GLU A 304 -0.09 20.08 -20.69
C GLU A 304 -0.96 18.81 -20.79
N LEU A 305 -0.42 17.74 -21.41
CA LEU A 305 -1.13 16.46 -21.58
C LEU A 305 -1.55 15.83 -20.25
N ILE A 306 -0.67 15.87 -19.24
CA ILE A 306 -0.96 15.28 -17.92
C ILE A 306 -1.64 16.26 -16.95
N GLY A 307 -1.97 17.48 -17.42
CA GLY A 307 -2.73 18.48 -16.69
C GLY A 307 -1.95 19.12 -15.53
N ILE A 308 -0.66 19.39 -15.71
CA ILE A 308 0.20 19.98 -14.69
C ILE A 308 -0.32 21.35 -14.21
N ARG A 309 -0.57 21.48 -12.90
CA ARG A 309 -0.85 22.76 -12.24
C ARG A 309 0.41 23.29 -11.57
N ASP A 310 0.63 24.60 -11.63
CA ASP A 310 1.82 25.21 -11.02
C ASP A 310 1.91 24.99 -9.49
N SER A 311 0.77 24.79 -8.80
CA SER A 311 0.70 24.44 -7.36
C SER A 311 1.39 23.12 -7.01
N GLU A 312 1.50 22.19 -7.95
CA GLU A 312 2.03 20.84 -7.73
C GLU A 312 3.55 20.76 -7.84
N ARG A 313 4.20 21.78 -8.44
CA ARG A 313 5.65 21.83 -8.57
C ARG A 313 6.34 21.95 -7.20
N PRO A 314 7.26 21.03 -6.84
CA PRO A 314 7.97 21.07 -5.56
C PRO A 314 8.85 22.30 -5.36
N GLY A 315 9.09 22.68 -4.10
CA GLY A 315 10.00 23.77 -3.72
C GLY A 315 9.30 25.06 -3.30
N LYS A 316 8.00 25.02 -3.00
CA LYS A 316 7.22 26.19 -2.57
C LYS A 316 7.09 26.32 -1.05
N ARG A 317 7.32 25.22 -0.32
CA ARG A 317 7.16 25.17 1.14
C ARG A 317 8.19 26.03 1.89
N ARG A 318 7.76 26.74 2.94
CA ARG A 318 8.62 27.52 3.85
C ARG A 318 9.00 26.72 5.10
N VAL A 319 10.12 27.07 5.72
CA VAL A 319 10.57 26.49 7.00
C VAL A 319 9.47 26.66 8.05
N GLY A 320 9.12 25.57 8.74
CA GLY A 320 8.12 25.60 9.82
C GLY A 320 6.65 25.63 9.36
N GLU A 321 6.38 25.57 8.05
CA GLU A 321 5.03 25.38 7.52
C GLU A 321 4.52 23.97 7.88
N SER A 322 3.36 23.90 8.56
CA SER A 322 2.72 22.67 8.99
C SER A 322 2.18 21.89 7.81
N LEU A 323 2.48 20.59 7.74
CA LEU A 323 1.95 19.70 6.72
C LEU A 323 0.57 19.20 7.13
N SER A 324 -0.46 19.54 6.36
CA SER A 324 -1.76 18.87 6.43
C SER A 324 -1.69 17.52 5.73
N ILE A 325 -1.26 16.49 6.47
CA ILE A 325 -1.11 15.12 5.98
C ILE A 325 -2.48 14.45 5.76
N ASN A 326 -3.52 14.88 6.50
CA ASN A 326 -4.87 14.30 6.47
C ASN A 326 -5.92 15.13 5.70
N GLU A 327 -5.54 16.23 5.04
CA GLU A 327 -6.48 17.00 4.22
C GLU A 327 -6.66 16.34 2.84
N LYS A 328 -7.89 15.85 2.61
CA LYS A 328 -8.43 15.63 1.26
C LYS A 328 -8.38 16.97 0.52
N GLU A 329 -7.85 16.97 -0.70
CA GLU A 329 -7.57 18.21 -1.44
C GLU A 329 -8.87 18.84 -1.97
N GLU A 330 -9.38 19.83 -1.24
CA GLU A 330 -10.45 20.71 -1.72
C GLU A 330 -9.90 21.69 -2.76
N GLU A 331 -9.98 21.31 -4.04
CA GLU A 331 -9.83 22.28 -5.11
C GLU A 331 -11.02 23.24 -5.12
N LYS A 332 -10.72 24.54 -5.04
CA LYS A 332 -11.71 25.60 -5.15
C LYS A 332 -12.23 25.70 -6.59
N GLU A 333 -13.48 25.31 -6.81
CA GLU A 333 -14.35 25.97 -7.77
C GLU A 333 -15.56 26.59 -7.04
N ASP A 334 -16.00 27.74 -7.50
CA ASP A 334 -16.76 28.69 -6.71
C ASP A 334 -18.27 28.40 -6.64
N SER A 335 -18.88 28.82 -5.52
CA SER A 335 -20.27 29.29 -5.44
C SER A 335 -21.48 28.33 -5.50
N SER A 336 -21.34 27.03 -5.21
CA SER A 336 -22.54 26.17 -4.99
C SER A 336 -22.44 25.08 -3.90
N GLN A 337 -21.42 25.12 -3.03
CA GLN A 337 -21.21 24.12 -1.96
C GLN A 337 -21.14 24.75 -0.57
N LYS A 338 -22.25 25.33 -0.09
CA LYS A 338 -22.41 25.59 1.36
C LYS A 338 -23.14 24.49 2.09
N ASP A 339 -24.10 23.83 1.43
CA ASP A 339 -24.96 22.85 2.09
C ASP A 339 -24.32 21.45 2.23
N LYS A 340 -23.32 21.11 1.39
CA LYS A 340 -22.64 19.80 1.40
C LYS A 340 -21.45 19.68 2.36
N LYS A 341 -21.03 20.79 2.98
CA LYS A 341 -19.81 20.82 3.81
C LYS A 341 -20.05 20.42 5.26
N GLU A 342 -21.27 20.54 5.73
CA GLU A 342 -21.68 20.09 7.07
C GLU A 342 -21.95 18.57 7.06
N GLU A 343 -22.63 18.03 6.04
CA GLU A 343 -22.94 16.59 5.88
C GLU A 343 -21.70 15.69 6.00
N VAL A 344 -20.60 15.97 5.28
CA VAL A 344 -19.40 15.10 5.28
C VAL A 344 -18.66 15.12 6.63
N SER A 345 -18.76 16.22 7.40
CA SER A 345 -18.22 16.29 8.77
C SER A 345 -19.08 15.48 9.74
N GLU A 346 -20.39 15.45 9.54
CA GLU A 346 -21.33 14.68 10.36
C GLU A 346 -21.22 13.17 10.08
N GLU A 347 -21.11 12.76 8.82
CA GLU A 347 -20.93 11.36 8.41
C GLU A 347 -19.68 10.72 9.02
N GLN A 348 -18.52 11.41 8.96
CA GLN A 348 -17.28 10.90 9.54
C GLN A 348 -17.38 10.76 11.07
N GLN A 349 -17.98 11.75 11.75
CA GLN A 349 -18.25 11.68 13.19
C GLN A 349 -19.28 10.62 13.56
N GLN A 350 -20.21 10.30 12.66
CA GLN A 350 -21.22 9.27 12.86
C GLN A 350 -20.60 7.87 12.73
N MET A 351 -19.75 7.65 11.73
CA MET A 351 -18.97 6.42 11.58
C MET A 351 -18.07 6.15 12.80
N ASP A 352 -17.41 7.18 13.34
CA ASP A 352 -16.59 7.05 14.55
C ASP A 352 -17.43 6.65 15.79
N LYS A 353 -18.65 7.18 15.92
CA LYS A 353 -19.61 6.79 16.99
C LYS A 353 -20.09 5.34 16.82
N GLU A 354 -20.43 4.95 15.58
CA GLU A 354 -20.88 3.60 15.23
C GLU A 354 -19.78 2.56 15.49
N LEU A 355 -18.52 2.89 15.14
CA LEU A 355 -17.35 2.08 15.45
C LEU A 355 -17.10 1.96 16.96
N ALA A 356 -17.14 3.08 17.69
CA ALA A 356 -16.96 3.08 19.15
C ALA A 356 -18.06 2.25 19.86
N TYR A 357 -19.31 2.35 19.39
CA TYR A 357 -20.42 1.53 19.88
C TYR A 357 -20.20 0.04 19.58
N GLY A 358 -19.80 -0.29 18.35
CA GLY A 358 -19.47 -1.66 17.95
C GLY A 358 -18.35 -2.28 18.80
N LEU A 359 -17.29 -1.52 19.08
CA LEU A 359 -16.21 -1.95 19.97
C LEU A 359 -16.73 -2.21 21.41
N SER A 360 -17.68 -1.41 21.89
CA SER A 360 -18.34 -1.65 23.19
C SER A 360 -19.18 -2.93 23.20
N LEU A 361 -19.89 -3.24 22.09
CA LEU A 361 -20.67 -4.47 21.95
C LEU A 361 -19.80 -5.73 21.97
N MET A 362 -18.63 -5.68 21.32
CA MET A 362 -17.63 -6.76 21.32
C MET A 362 -17.00 -6.93 22.70
N ASN A 363 -16.70 -5.84 23.41
CA ASN A 363 -16.07 -5.86 24.73
C ASN A 363 -17.04 -6.13 25.89
N TYR A 364 -18.35 -6.21 25.63
CA TYR A 364 -19.39 -6.46 26.64
C TYR A 364 -19.21 -7.80 27.39
N ILE A 365 -18.64 -8.82 26.73
CA ILE A 365 -18.29 -10.10 27.36
C ILE A 365 -16.77 -10.21 27.39
N THR A 366 -16.21 -10.51 28.56
CA THR A 366 -14.76 -10.73 28.72
C THR A 366 -14.30 -11.96 27.93
N ILE A 367 -13.03 -11.99 27.50
CA ILE A 367 -12.47 -13.15 26.77
C ILE A 367 -12.64 -14.49 27.54
N PRO A 368 -12.39 -14.56 28.87
CA PRO A 368 -12.71 -15.77 29.65
C PRO A 368 -14.18 -16.19 29.60
N ASP A 369 -15.12 -15.25 29.60
CA ASP A 369 -16.55 -15.56 29.59
C ASP A 369 -17.07 -15.88 28.18
N LEU A 370 -16.48 -15.31 27.12
CA LEU A 370 -16.70 -15.76 25.74
C LEU A 370 -16.30 -17.22 25.56
N ARG A 371 -15.13 -17.62 26.10
CA ARG A 371 -14.72 -19.03 26.13
C ARG A 371 -15.74 -19.89 26.89
N LYS A 372 -16.20 -19.49 28.08
CA LYS A 372 -17.25 -20.24 28.81
C LYS A 372 -18.57 -20.34 28.03
N LYS A 373 -18.95 -19.30 27.27
CA LYS A 373 -20.21 -19.26 26.49
C LYS A 373 -20.18 -20.22 25.30
N HIS A 374 -19.07 -20.20 24.55
CA HIS A 374 -18.93 -20.85 23.23
C HIS A 374 -18.08 -22.13 23.21
N ASP A 375 -17.14 -22.28 24.13
CA ASP A 375 -16.30 -23.47 24.34
C ASP A 375 -16.67 -24.16 25.68
N ARG A 376 -17.97 -24.48 25.85
CA ARG A 376 -18.53 -25.06 27.09
C ARG A 376 -17.92 -26.40 27.49
N LYS A 377 -17.42 -27.15 26.51
CA LYS A 377 -16.75 -28.45 26.70
C LYS A 377 -15.26 -28.31 26.94
N ASN A 378 -14.70 -27.10 26.82
CA ASN A 378 -13.26 -26.83 26.86
C ASN A 378 -12.50 -27.73 25.87
N GLU A 379 -12.92 -27.73 24.60
CA GLU A 379 -12.32 -28.47 23.49
C GLU A 379 -10.95 -27.89 23.10
N TYR A 380 -10.69 -26.62 23.44
CA TYR A 380 -9.47 -25.91 23.05
C TYR A 380 -8.60 -25.43 24.25
N PRO A 381 -8.30 -26.28 25.24
CA PRO A 381 -7.65 -25.86 26.49
C PRO A 381 -6.19 -25.41 26.30
N PHE A 382 -5.57 -25.84 25.20
CA PHE A 382 -4.18 -25.53 24.84
C PHE A 382 -4.03 -24.23 24.03
N LEU A 383 -5.13 -23.61 23.59
CA LEU A 383 -5.09 -22.32 22.91
C LEU A 383 -5.00 -21.19 23.94
N PRO A 384 -4.00 -20.29 23.91
CA PRO A 384 -3.95 -19.16 24.82
C PRO A 384 -5.00 -18.11 24.45
N ASN A 385 -5.52 -17.40 25.45
CA ASN A 385 -6.51 -16.33 25.25
C ASN A 385 -5.98 -15.11 24.47
N ALA A 386 -4.66 -15.04 24.22
CA ALA A 386 -4.02 -14.03 23.39
C ALA A 386 -3.84 -14.46 21.91
N ASP A 387 -4.16 -15.70 21.53
CA ASP A 387 -4.04 -16.14 20.13
C ASP A 387 -5.08 -15.42 19.25
N LYS A 388 -4.60 -14.65 18.26
CA LYS A 388 -5.44 -13.83 17.37
C LYS A 388 -6.41 -14.67 16.54
N CYS A 389 -6.04 -15.90 16.18
CA CYS A 389 -6.91 -16.82 15.45
C CYS A 389 -8.04 -17.32 16.37
N PHE A 390 -7.70 -17.69 17.62
CA PHE A 390 -8.69 -18.08 18.63
C PHE A 390 -9.66 -16.94 18.97
N LEU A 391 -9.16 -15.73 19.21
CA LEU A 391 -9.99 -14.55 19.48
C LEU A 391 -10.92 -14.23 18.32
N SER A 392 -10.41 -14.24 17.08
CA SER A 392 -11.23 -14.04 15.89
C SER A 392 -12.35 -15.08 15.78
N PHE A 393 -12.07 -16.35 16.09
CA PHE A 393 -13.08 -17.40 16.10
C PHE A 393 -14.11 -17.22 17.23
N MET A 394 -13.70 -16.76 18.42
CA MET A 394 -14.62 -16.48 19.52
C MET A 394 -15.56 -15.29 19.23
N PHE A 395 -15.06 -14.22 18.61
CA PHE A 395 -15.91 -13.12 18.14
C PHE A 395 -16.83 -13.55 17.00
N LEU A 396 -16.36 -14.40 16.07
CA LEU A 396 -17.22 -15.00 15.05
C LEU A 396 -18.36 -15.84 15.68
N LYS A 397 -18.10 -16.60 16.75
CA LYS A 397 -19.11 -17.39 17.45
C LYS A 397 -20.12 -16.52 18.21
N GLU A 398 -19.69 -15.41 18.80
CA GLU A 398 -20.61 -14.42 19.38
C GLU A 398 -21.46 -13.74 18.30
N PHE A 399 -20.87 -13.41 17.14
CA PHE A 399 -21.59 -12.88 15.99
C PHE A 399 -22.67 -13.84 15.47
N ASP A 400 -22.32 -15.12 15.31
CA ASP A 400 -23.26 -16.15 14.88
C ASP A 400 -24.39 -16.39 15.90
N TYR A 401 -24.09 -16.32 17.20
CA TYR A 401 -25.10 -16.53 18.22
C TYR A 401 -26.10 -15.37 18.35
N GLU A 402 -25.64 -14.12 18.33
CA GLU A 402 -26.48 -12.93 18.57
C GLU A 402 -27.02 -12.28 17.28
N TYR A 403 -26.26 -12.26 16.18
CA TYR A 403 -26.48 -11.35 15.04
C TYR A 403 -26.71 -12.04 13.68
N SER A 404 -26.14 -13.22 13.41
CA SER A 404 -26.28 -13.88 12.08
C SER A 404 -27.72 -14.25 11.71
N PHE A 405 -28.65 -14.26 12.66
CA PHE A 405 -30.08 -14.47 12.38
C PHE A 405 -30.64 -13.44 11.38
N ILE A 406 -30.06 -12.23 11.27
CA ILE A 406 -30.47 -11.23 10.28
C ILE A 406 -30.26 -11.76 8.86
N LEU A 407 -29.16 -12.49 8.65
CA LEU A 407 -28.85 -13.12 7.37
C LEU A 407 -29.81 -14.27 7.04
N THR A 408 -30.42 -14.93 8.04
CA THR A 408 -31.18 -16.18 7.87
C THR A 408 -32.70 -16.06 8.12
N THR A 409 -33.16 -15.02 8.81
CA THR A 409 -34.56 -14.91 9.29
C THR A 409 -35.55 -14.45 8.22
N LYS A 410 -36.77 -15.01 8.28
CA LYS A 410 -37.93 -14.52 7.54
C LYS A 410 -38.72 -13.43 8.30
N LYS A 411 -38.34 -13.11 9.55
CA LYS A 411 -38.98 -12.06 10.37
C LYS A 411 -38.62 -10.64 9.87
N ILE A 412 -37.53 -10.50 9.11
CA ILE A 412 -37.17 -9.28 8.38
C ILE A 412 -37.67 -9.45 6.94
N ILE A 413 -38.56 -8.57 6.50
CA ILE A 413 -39.18 -8.64 5.17
C ILE A 413 -38.35 -7.81 4.20
N LEU A 414 -37.59 -8.52 3.35
CA LEU A 414 -36.73 -7.93 2.31
C LEU A 414 -37.44 -8.03 0.95
N LYS A 415 -37.65 -6.89 0.29
CA LYS A 415 -38.11 -6.85 -1.12
C LYS A 415 -36.98 -7.17 -2.09
N GLN A 416 -37.36 -7.66 -3.27
CA GLN A 416 -36.47 -7.82 -4.41
C GLN A 416 -36.35 -6.48 -5.16
N ASN A 417 -35.14 -5.98 -5.34
CA ASN A 417 -34.91 -4.76 -6.12
C ASN A 417 -34.67 -5.11 -7.59
N THR A 418 -35.48 -4.50 -8.47
CA THR A 418 -35.26 -4.60 -9.92
C THR A 418 -34.47 -3.38 -10.37
N THR A 419 -33.14 -3.50 -10.34
CA THR A 419 -32.27 -2.52 -10.99
C THR A 419 -32.32 -2.77 -12.50
N MET A 420 -32.22 -1.73 -13.33
CA MET A 420 -32.49 -1.75 -14.79
C MET A 420 -31.78 -2.85 -15.62
N ILE A 421 -30.79 -3.56 -15.06
CA ILE A 421 -30.00 -4.59 -15.75
C ILE A 421 -30.13 -5.98 -15.09
N ASN A 422 -30.56 -6.09 -13.82
CA ASN A 422 -30.72 -7.38 -13.12
C ASN A 422 -31.73 -7.29 -11.96
N LYS A 423 -32.50 -8.37 -11.76
CA LYS A 423 -33.27 -8.59 -10.52
C LYS A 423 -32.32 -9.07 -9.44
N MET A 424 -32.18 -8.31 -8.36
CA MET A 424 -31.42 -8.73 -7.18
C MET A 424 -32.36 -9.26 -6.11
N ASP A 425 -32.22 -10.55 -5.79
CA ASP A 425 -32.88 -11.14 -4.63
C ASP A 425 -32.01 -10.89 -3.38
N ASN A 426 -32.40 -9.85 -2.62
CA ASN A 426 -31.73 -9.47 -1.39
C ASN A 426 -31.80 -10.60 -0.33
N ARG A 427 -32.85 -11.43 -0.33
CA ARG A 427 -32.99 -12.53 0.62
C ARG A 427 -32.03 -13.67 0.28
N GLN A 428 -31.84 -13.97 -1.02
CA GLN A 428 -30.84 -14.94 -1.45
C GLN A 428 -29.42 -14.45 -1.18
N LYS A 429 -29.10 -13.17 -1.49
CA LYS A 429 -27.78 -12.57 -1.18
C LYS A 429 -27.38 -12.75 0.29
N MET A 430 -28.31 -12.55 1.22
CA MET A 430 -28.08 -12.74 2.66
C MET A 430 -27.78 -14.21 3.02
N LEU A 431 -28.47 -15.17 2.39
CA LEU A 431 -28.23 -16.60 2.58
C LEU A 431 -26.86 -17.03 2.00
N ASP A 432 -26.51 -16.53 0.82
CA ASP A 432 -25.22 -16.81 0.17
C ASP A 432 -24.04 -16.32 1.01
N ILE A 433 -24.20 -15.17 1.70
CA ILE A 433 -23.21 -14.67 2.67
C ILE A 433 -23.12 -15.60 3.89
N TYR A 434 -24.26 -16.06 4.43
CA TYR A 434 -24.28 -16.96 5.57
C TYR A 434 -23.58 -18.30 5.29
N GLU A 435 -23.64 -18.84 4.07
CA GLU A 435 -22.91 -20.06 3.70
C GLU A 435 -21.37 -19.92 3.84
N LEU A 436 -20.82 -18.70 3.75
CA LEU A 436 -19.38 -18.44 3.95
C LEU A 436 -18.92 -18.62 5.41
N TYR A 437 -19.84 -18.72 6.37
CA TYR A 437 -19.54 -19.08 7.76
C TYR A 437 -18.93 -20.48 7.89
N ARG A 438 -19.34 -21.43 7.03
CA ARG A 438 -18.84 -22.81 7.09
C ARG A 438 -17.35 -22.94 6.74
N PRO A 439 -16.84 -22.31 5.65
CA PRO A 439 -15.40 -22.14 5.41
C PRO A 439 -14.62 -21.58 6.62
N CYS A 440 -15.17 -20.62 7.36
CA CYS A 440 -14.50 -20.04 8.54
C CYS A 440 -14.27 -21.09 9.64
N ILE A 441 -15.27 -21.92 9.91
CA ILE A 441 -15.16 -23.03 10.88
C ILE A 441 -14.11 -24.05 10.41
N GLU A 442 -14.10 -24.42 9.13
CA GLU A 442 -13.17 -25.43 8.62
C GLU A 442 -11.71 -24.93 8.67
N GLN A 443 -11.44 -23.67 8.34
CA GLN A 443 -10.10 -23.09 8.48
C GLN A 443 -9.64 -23.04 9.94
N PHE A 444 -10.54 -22.75 10.89
CA PHE A 444 -10.24 -22.81 12.32
C PHE A 444 -9.97 -24.24 12.79
N ARG A 445 -10.74 -25.23 12.32
CA ARG A 445 -10.49 -26.65 12.61
C ARG A 445 -9.11 -27.09 12.12
N ILE A 446 -8.72 -26.75 10.90
CA ILE A 446 -7.39 -27.03 10.35
C ILE A 446 -6.29 -26.38 11.22
N TYR A 447 -6.54 -25.19 11.78
CA TYR A 447 -5.62 -24.55 12.73
C TYR A 447 -5.51 -25.31 14.06
N VAL A 448 -6.62 -25.78 14.62
CA VAL A 448 -6.67 -26.61 15.84
C VAL A 448 -5.93 -27.93 15.63
N ASP A 449 -6.18 -28.63 14.52
CA ASP A 449 -5.53 -29.91 14.19
C ASP A 449 -4.01 -29.73 14.02
N LEU A 450 -3.58 -28.66 13.32
CA LEU A 450 -2.16 -28.30 13.20
C LEU A 450 -1.50 -28.05 14.57
N LEU A 451 -2.16 -27.38 15.50
CA LEU A 451 -1.60 -27.15 16.84
C LEU A 451 -1.47 -28.46 17.64
N GLN A 452 -2.40 -29.40 17.48
CA GLN A 452 -2.25 -30.73 18.06
C GLN A 452 -1.06 -31.50 17.47
N GLU A 453 -0.82 -31.41 16.16
CA GLU A 453 0.39 -31.97 15.53
C GLU A 453 1.66 -31.35 16.10
N ILE A 454 1.69 -30.01 16.26
CA ILE A 454 2.83 -29.29 16.83
C ILE A 454 3.09 -29.73 18.27
N SER A 455 2.03 -29.88 19.09
CA SER A 455 2.15 -30.38 20.46
C SER A 455 2.73 -31.80 20.48
N LYS A 456 2.18 -32.72 19.67
CA LYS A 456 2.67 -34.11 19.54
C LYS A 456 4.14 -34.16 19.10
N HIS A 457 4.55 -33.27 18.19
CA HIS A 457 5.94 -33.16 17.75
C HIS A 457 6.86 -32.61 18.85
N ARG A 458 6.42 -31.61 19.61
CA ARG A 458 7.20 -31.03 20.73
C ARG A 458 7.36 -32.02 21.89
N SER A 459 6.39 -32.89 22.13
CA SER A 459 6.52 -34.00 23.10
C SER A 459 7.49 -35.09 22.63
N ASN A 460 7.57 -35.37 21.32
CA ASN A 460 8.41 -36.42 20.74
C ASN A 460 9.25 -35.88 19.56
N PRO A 461 10.26 -35.02 19.80
CA PRO A 461 11.00 -34.32 18.73
C PRO A 461 11.96 -35.22 17.92
N GLY A 462 12.11 -36.49 18.28
CA GLY A 462 13.07 -37.41 17.68
C GLY A 462 14.50 -37.24 18.23
N LYS A 463 15.41 -38.16 17.85
CA LYS A 463 16.78 -38.18 18.39
C LYS A 463 17.74 -37.18 17.73
N ASN A 464 17.42 -36.64 16.54
CA ASN A 464 18.29 -35.72 15.81
C ASN A 464 17.86 -34.25 16.01
N TYR A 465 18.63 -33.51 16.81
CA TYR A 465 18.36 -32.10 17.14
C TYR A 465 18.26 -31.18 15.91
N ILE A 466 19.06 -31.41 14.87
CA ILE A 466 19.09 -30.54 13.68
C ILE A 466 17.81 -30.72 12.85
N GLU A 467 17.32 -31.96 12.72
CA GLU A 467 16.05 -32.26 12.06
C GLU A 467 14.86 -31.75 12.87
N ALA A 468 14.87 -31.96 14.19
CA ALA A 468 13.86 -31.42 15.11
C ALA A 468 13.76 -29.90 15.01
N SER A 469 14.89 -29.18 14.98
CA SER A 469 14.96 -27.73 14.85
C SER A 469 14.38 -27.24 13.52
N LYS A 470 14.80 -27.83 12.37
CA LYS A 470 14.24 -27.51 11.05
C LYS A 470 12.74 -27.78 10.98
N LYS A 471 12.28 -28.89 11.57
CA LYS A 471 10.86 -29.27 11.58
C LYS A 471 10.02 -28.36 12.47
N ASN A 472 10.56 -27.90 13.61
CA ASN A 472 9.93 -26.87 14.44
C ASN A 472 9.79 -25.54 13.68
N GLN A 473 10.83 -25.05 13.00
CA GLN A 473 10.74 -23.84 12.16
C GLN A 473 9.68 -23.98 11.06
N HIS A 474 9.59 -25.14 10.42
CA HIS A 474 8.55 -25.43 9.43
C HIS A 474 7.14 -25.40 10.03
N TYR A 475 6.97 -25.96 11.23
CA TYR A 475 5.71 -25.92 11.97
C TYR A 475 5.32 -24.51 12.44
N ASP A 476 6.26 -23.71 12.93
CA ASP A 476 5.98 -22.32 13.35
C ASP A 476 5.58 -21.46 12.13
N ASN A 477 6.24 -21.64 10.98
CA ASN A 477 5.83 -21.02 9.72
C ASN A 477 4.43 -21.48 9.25
N LYS A 478 4.12 -22.78 9.37
CA LYS A 478 2.76 -23.30 9.11
C LYS A 478 1.72 -22.69 10.06
N ARG A 479 2.02 -22.57 11.36
CA ARG A 479 1.13 -21.95 12.36
C ARG A 479 0.83 -20.49 11.99
N ILE A 480 1.86 -19.72 11.62
CA ILE A 480 1.71 -18.33 11.16
C ILE A 480 0.84 -18.26 9.91
N SER A 481 1.10 -19.12 8.91
CA SER A 481 0.32 -19.14 7.67
C SER A 481 -1.15 -19.50 7.93
N GLN A 482 -1.42 -20.56 8.71
CA GLN A 482 -2.79 -21.01 8.95
C GLN A 482 -3.57 -20.05 9.86
N SER A 483 -2.92 -19.43 10.86
CA SER A 483 -3.50 -18.34 11.66
C SER A 483 -3.96 -17.16 10.80
N ARG A 484 -3.23 -16.84 9.72
CA ARG A 484 -3.63 -15.81 8.75
C ARG A 484 -4.75 -16.29 7.83
N ASN A 485 -4.67 -17.53 7.32
CA ASN A 485 -5.71 -18.11 6.47
C ASN A 485 -7.08 -18.11 7.16
N THR A 486 -7.15 -18.54 8.42
CA THR A 486 -8.39 -18.50 9.20
C THR A 486 -8.89 -17.08 9.40
N ARG A 487 -8.03 -16.13 9.81
CA ARG A 487 -8.41 -14.72 9.96
C ARG A 487 -8.89 -14.09 8.65
N ASN A 488 -8.28 -14.44 7.52
CA ASN A 488 -8.69 -13.96 6.19
C ASN A 488 -10.06 -14.52 5.77
N ALA A 489 -10.35 -15.79 6.07
CA ALA A 489 -11.68 -16.37 5.82
C ALA A 489 -12.76 -15.68 6.67
N ILE A 490 -12.46 -15.45 7.95
CA ILE A 490 -13.35 -14.70 8.86
C ILE A 490 -13.56 -13.27 8.35
N LYS A 491 -12.49 -12.58 7.94
CA LYS A 491 -12.55 -11.26 7.33
C LYS A 491 -13.47 -11.23 6.12
N ASP A 492 -13.30 -12.14 5.15
CA ASP A 492 -14.14 -12.18 3.94
C ASP A 492 -15.64 -12.33 4.26
N TYR A 493 -15.99 -13.15 5.25
CA TYR A 493 -17.37 -13.26 5.75
C TYR A 493 -17.87 -11.99 6.45
N VAL A 494 -17.03 -11.37 7.28
CA VAL A 494 -17.35 -10.17 8.04
C VAL A 494 -17.52 -8.96 7.12
N ASP A 495 -16.61 -8.72 6.19
CA ASP A 495 -16.65 -7.60 5.24
C ASP A 495 -17.88 -7.72 4.32
N LYS A 496 -18.19 -8.92 3.79
CA LYS A 496 -19.42 -9.14 3.00
C LYS A 496 -20.71 -8.96 3.83
N SER A 497 -20.68 -9.33 5.11
CA SER A 497 -21.80 -9.06 6.02
C SER A 497 -21.95 -7.56 6.29
N LEU A 498 -20.84 -6.82 6.39
CA LEU A 498 -20.83 -5.37 6.57
C LEU A 498 -21.44 -4.66 5.36
N ASP A 499 -21.00 -4.98 4.14
CA ASP A 499 -21.57 -4.45 2.90
C ASP A 499 -23.09 -4.71 2.80
N ALA A 500 -23.52 -5.90 3.23
CA ALA A 500 -24.91 -6.29 3.23
C ALA A 500 -25.74 -5.51 4.27
N PHE A 501 -25.21 -5.27 5.47
CA PHE A 501 -25.90 -4.47 6.48
C PHE A 501 -25.88 -2.98 6.17
N SER A 502 -24.80 -2.45 5.59
CA SER A 502 -24.69 -1.05 5.12
C SER A 502 -25.83 -0.72 4.15
N LEU A 503 -26.06 -1.59 3.16
CA LEU A 503 -27.18 -1.47 2.21
C LEU A 503 -28.56 -1.42 2.88
N LEU A 504 -28.76 -2.16 3.98
CA LEU A 504 -30.01 -2.11 4.76
C LEU A 504 -30.12 -0.83 5.60
N ILE A 505 -29.01 -0.33 6.14
CA ILE A 505 -28.95 0.92 6.91
C ILE A 505 -29.24 2.13 6.02
N GLU A 506 -28.63 2.20 4.83
CA GLU A 506 -28.89 3.22 3.81
C GLU A 506 -30.36 3.21 3.36
N ASP A 507 -30.91 2.04 3.04
CA ASP A 507 -32.33 1.92 2.67
C ASP A 507 -33.29 2.42 3.77
N MET A 508 -32.98 2.13 5.04
CA MET A 508 -33.77 2.61 6.18
C MET A 508 -33.61 4.11 6.47
N LYS A 509 -32.52 4.75 6.01
CA LYS A 509 -32.31 6.20 6.08
C LYS A 509 -33.07 6.92 4.96
N ASP A 510 -33.01 6.39 3.73
CA ASP A 510 -33.53 7.05 2.53
C ASP A 510 -34.94 6.57 2.13
N LYS A 511 -35.03 5.52 1.30
CA LYS A 511 -36.21 5.20 0.47
C LYS A 511 -37.14 4.15 1.06
N LYS A 512 -36.64 3.28 1.95
CA LYS A 512 -37.35 2.12 2.52
C LYS A 512 -37.93 1.19 1.45
N ASP A 513 -37.17 1.00 0.37
CA ASP A 513 -37.53 0.14 -0.76
C ASP A 513 -37.18 -1.33 -0.48
N ILE A 514 -36.12 -1.61 0.29
CA ILE A 514 -35.64 -2.97 0.61
C ILE A 514 -36.30 -3.52 1.88
N VAL A 515 -36.19 -2.81 3.02
CA VAL A 515 -36.69 -3.28 4.33
C VAL A 515 -38.11 -2.75 4.55
N THR A 516 -39.11 -3.63 4.47
CA THR A 516 -40.51 -3.17 4.56
C THR A 516 -41.06 -3.06 5.98
N ASN A 517 -40.38 -3.64 6.98
CA ASN A 517 -40.85 -3.67 8.36
C ASN A 517 -39.78 -3.22 9.39
N PRO A 518 -39.17 -2.03 9.24
CA PRO A 518 -38.08 -1.58 10.11
C PRO A 518 -38.50 -1.39 11.59
N ASP A 519 -39.76 -1.05 11.84
CA ASP A 519 -40.25 -0.72 13.18
C ASP A 519 -40.88 -1.94 13.92
N ASP A 520 -41.00 -3.10 13.25
CA ASP A 520 -41.56 -4.31 13.86
C ASP A 520 -40.63 -4.88 14.95
N PRO A 521 -41.15 -5.32 16.11
CA PRO A 521 -40.34 -5.92 17.16
C PRO A 521 -39.99 -7.39 16.85
N ILE A 522 -38.71 -7.74 16.92
CA ILE A 522 -38.24 -9.12 16.75
C ILE A 522 -38.44 -9.90 18.05
N VAL A 523 -39.53 -10.68 18.10
CA VAL A 523 -39.77 -11.63 19.19
C VAL A 523 -39.15 -12.98 18.83
N PHE A 524 -38.10 -13.35 19.56
CA PHE A 524 -37.52 -14.70 19.53
C PHE A 524 -38.31 -15.68 20.39
N ASP A 525 -38.31 -16.95 19.97
CA ASP A 525 -39.00 -18.04 20.63
C ASP A 525 -38.30 -18.39 21.97
N SER A 526 -38.97 -19.14 22.87
CA SER A 526 -38.57 -19.28 24.28
C SER A 526 -37.09 -19.66 24.52
N ILE A 527 -36.47 -20.44 23.63
CA ILE A 527 -35.06 -20.86 23.72
C ILE A 527 -34.10 -19.69 23.38
N GLU A 528 -34.47 -18.87 22.40
CA GLU A 528 -33.67 -17.74 21.89
C GLU A 528 -34.03 -16.39 22.55
N SER A 529 -35.05 -16.36 23.40
CA SER A 529 -35.49 -15.19 24.17
C SER A 529 -34.38 -14.52 25.04
N LYS A 530 -33.26 -15.21 25.25
CA LYS A 530 -32.06 -14.73 25.98
C LYS A 530 -31.08 -13.91 25.11
N LYS A 531 -31.26 -13.87 23.79
CA LYS A 531 -30.42 -13.06 22.88
C LYS A 531 -30.61 -11.56 23.14
N ARG A 532 -29.56 -10.76 22.95
CA ARG A 532 -29.55 -9.31 23.22
C ARG A 532 -30.59 -8.52 22.40
N LEU A 533 -30.98 -9.08 21.25
CA LEU A 533 -31.88 -8.44 20.29
C LEU A 533 -33.36 -8.83 20.47
N HIS A 534 -33.70 -9.60 21.51
CA HIS A 534 -35.10 -9.93 21.81
C HIS A 534 -35.93 -8.69 22.16
N LYS A 535 -37.08 -8.51 21.50
CA LYS A 535 -37.99 -7.36 21.59
C LYS A 535 -37.45 -6.02 21.09
N LYS A 536 -36.24 -5.98 20.51
CA LYS A 536 -35.78 -4.82 19.75
C LYS A 536 -36.49 -4.75 18.40
N THR A 537 -36.60 -3.56 17.84
CA THR A 537 -37.11 -3.34 16.47
C THR A 537 -36.16 -3.95 15.42
N VAL A 538 -36.66 -4.28 14.23
CA VAL A 538 -35.85 -4.71 13.08
C VAL A 538 -34.71 -3.71 12.80
N LYS A 539 -34.99 -2.40 12.85
CA LYS A 539 -34.00 -1.34 12.67
C LYS A 539 -32.88 -1.40 13.69
N GLU A 540 -33.20 -1.51 14.98
CA GLU A 540 -32.19 -1.64 16.05
C GLU A 540 -31.38 -2.93 15.91
N CYS A 541 -32.01 -4.04 15.50
CA CYS A 541 -31.31 -5.30 15.29
C CYS A 541 -30.27 -5.20 14.16
N ILE A 542 -30.65 -4.60 13.02
CA ILE A 542 -29.76 -4.36 11.89
C ILE A 542 -28.65 -3.36 12.29
N THR A 543 -28.97 -2.33 13.08
CA THR A 543 -28.00 -1.33 13.55
C THR A 543 -26.98 -1.93 14.51
N ASP A 544 -27.39 -2.68 15.52
CA ASP A 544 -26.47 -3.36 16.45
C ASP A 544 -25.55 -4.35 15.71
N ALA A 545 -26.10 -5.10 14.76
CA ALA A 545 -25.33 -6.04 13.94
C ALA A 545 -24.33 -5.33 13.03
N TYR A 546 -24.77 -4.28 12.32
CA TYR A 546 -23.90 -3.42 11.53
C TYR A 546 -22.73 -2.87 12.35
N CYS A 547 -23.01 -2.25 13.51
CA CYS A 547 -21.97 -1.70 14.39
C CYS A 547 -21.01 -2.80 14.91
N TYR A 548 -21.52 -3.97 15.31
CA TYR A 548 -20.68 -5.10 15.68
C TYR A 548 -19.77 -5.55 14.53
N THR A 549 -20.33 -5.71 13.32
CA THR A 549 -19.59 -6.15 12.14
C THR A 549 -18.56 -5.11 11.69
N LEU A 550 -18.88 -3.81 11.78
CA LEU A 550 -17.96 -2.70 11.51
C LEU A 550 -16.74 -2.75 12.44
N ALA A 551 -16.99 -2.89 13.75
CA ALA A 551 -15.91 -3.02 14.74
C ALA A 551 -15.09 -4.30 14.57
N PHE A 552 -15.72 -5.41 14.17
CA PHE A 552 -15.02 -6.67 13.93
C PHE A 552 -14.17 -6.60 12.65
N SER A 553 -14.69 -6.00 11.57
CA SER A 553 -13.94 -5.71 10.34
C SER A 553 -12.73 -4.84 10.65
N TYR A 554 -12.91 -3.72 11.36
CA TYR A 554 -11.82 -2.84 11.81
C TYR A 554 -10.74 -3.62 12.59
N ARG A 555 -11.12 -4.44 13.57
CA ARG A 555 -10.16 -5.26 14.34
C ARG A 555 -9.36 -6.24 13.46
N LEU A 556 -9.98 -6.83 12.43
CA LEU A 556 -9.33 -7.76 11.50
C LEU A 556 -8.46 -7.05 10.44
N ASN A 557 -8.82 -5.83 10.07
CA ASN A 557 -8.19 -5.06 9.00
C ASN A 557 -7.03 -4.16 9.46
N GLU A 558 -7.21 -3.46 10.57
CA GLU A 558 -6.29 -2.40 11.02
C GLU A 558 -5.99 -2.48 12.53
N GLY A 559 -6.92 -3.06 13.31
CA GLY A 559 -6.82 -3.16 14.76
C GLY A 559 -6.00 -4.34 15.28
N ASP A 560 -6.34 -4.79 16.47
CA ASP A 560 -5.52 -5.73 17.25
C ASP A 560 -5.50 -7.16 16.67
N LEU A 561 -6.55 -7.61 15.98
CA LEU A 561 -6.57 -8.93 15.34
C LEU A 561 -5.83 -8.95 14.00
N PHE A 562 -5.39 -7.80 13.48
CA PHE A 562 -4.58 -7.70 12.27
C PHE A 562 -3.13 -8.18 12.47
N GLY A 563 -2.40 -8.29 11.34
CA GLY A 563 -0.96 -8.38 11.32
C GLY A 563 -0.39 -9.80 11.39
N GLY A 564 0.92 -9.87 11.15
CA GLY A 564 1.61 -11.12 10.86
C GLY A 564 1.94 -12.03 12.04
N VAL A 565 1.76 -11.55 13.28
CA VAL A 565 2.00 -12.26 14.54
C VAL A 565 0.79 -13.13 14.88
N VAL A 566 1.00 -14.24 15.59
CA VAL A 566 -0.06 -15.19 15.95
C VAL A 566 -0.75 -14.85 17.27
N GLU A 567 0.00 -14.31 18.24
CA GLU A 567 -0.48 -13.95 19.57
C GLU A 567 -0.35 -12.45 19.80
N LEU A 568 -1.23 -11.88 20.61
CA LEU A 568 -1.12 -10.53 21.14
C LEU A 568 -0.07 -10.48 22.26
N THR A 569 0.70 -9.41 22.28
CA THR A 569 1.56 -9.06 23.42
C THR A 569 0.72 -8.72 24.66
N PRO A 570 1.28 -8.84 25.88
CA PRO A 570 0.57 -8.47 27.11
C PRO A 570 0.10 -7.00 27.11
N ASP A 571 0.87 -6.09 26.52
CA ASP A 571 0.52 -4.67 26.41
C ASP A 571 -0.66 -4.44 25.43
N GLU A 572 -0.67 -5.13 24.28
CA GLU A 572 -1.80 -5.10 23.35
C GLU A 572 -3.07 -5.71 23.97
N MET A 573 -2.96 -6.80 24.74
CA MET A 573 -4.07 -7.39 25.48
C MET A 573 -4.65 -6.40 26.50
N LYS A 574 -3.79 -5.73 27.27
CA LYS A 574 -4.21 -4.73 28.26
C LYS A 574 -4.84 -3.51 27.59
N ARG A 575 -4.30 -3.04 26.45
CA ARG A 575 -4.84 -1.92 25.68
C ARG A 575 -6.19 -2.22 25.01
N SER A 576 -6.37 -3.44 24.48
CA SER A 576 -7.53 -3.79 23.64
C SER A 576 -8.70 -4.39 24.44
N PHE A 577 -8.40 -5.01 25.59
CA PHE A 577 -9.36 -5.79 26.39
C PHE A 577 -9.25 -5.58 27.91
N GLY A 578 -8.43 -4.63 28.37
CA GLY A 578 -8.30 -4.30 29.81
C GLY A 578 -7.79 -5.44 30.71
N THR A 579 -7.24 -6.51 30.13
CA THR A 579 -6.92 -7.75 30.85
C THR A 579 -5.44 -8.08 30.79
N GLU A 580 -4.85 -8.45 31.93
CA GLU A 580 -3.47 -8.89 32.02
C GLU A 580 -3.35 -10.37 31.64
N SER A 581 -2.56 -10.66 30.61
CA SER A 581 -2.34 -12.02 30.14
C SER A 581 -1.46 -12.80 31.11
N LYS A 582 -2.06 -13.75 31.87
CA LYS A 582 -1.28 -14.79 32.57
C LYS A 582 -0.68 -15.73 31.53
N SER A 583 0.60 -15.55 31.21
CA SER A 583 1.37 -16.48 30.41
C SER A 583 1.50 -17.82 31.15
N GLY A 584 0.79 -18.84 30.69
CA GLY A 584 0.85 -20.19 31.27
C GLY A 584 2.20 -20.86 30.98
N GLY A 585 2.97 -21.13 32.04
CA GLY A 585 4.30 -21.73 31.95
C GLY A 585 4.73 -22.39 33.26
N SER A 586 4.20 -23.61 33.51
CA SER A 586 4.73 -24.61 34.45
C SER A 586 5.13 -24.15 35.86
N GLU A 587 4.16 -24.00 36.77
CA GLU A 587 4.38 -24.30 38.20
C GLU A 587 3.06 -24.52 38.97
N GLU A 588 2.39 -25.66 38.74
CA GLU A 588 1.25 -26.06 39.59
C GLU A 588 1.22 -27.59 39.80
N ALA A 589 2.32 -28.09 40.36
CA ALA A 589 2.46 -29.46 40.83
C ALA A 589 3.06 -29.49 42.25
N LYS A 590 2.44 -28.72 43.18
CA LYS A 590 2.52 -28.87 44.65
C LYS A 590 1.73 -27.76 45.35
N LYS A 591 0.50 -28.06 45.80
CA LYS A 591 -0.11 -27.69 47.11
C LYS A 591 -1.62 -27.96 47.12
N GLU A 592 -1.98 -29.23 47.22
CA GLU A 592 -3.13 -29.56 48.07
C GLU A 592 -2.64 -29.63 49.51
N LYS A 593 -2.98 -28.63 50.34
CA LYS A 593 -3.75 -28.79 51.59
C LYS A 593 -3.78 -27.52 52.45
N ALA A 594 -4.99 -27.27 52.96
CA ALA A 594 -5.36 -26.57 54.20
C ALA A 594 -5.31 -25.03 54.28
N GLY A 595 -6.40 -24.48 54.85
CA GLY A 595 -6.56 -23.10 55.35
C GLY A 595 -7.28 -22.16 54.37
N GLY A 596 -8.49 -21.64 54.62
CA GLY A 596 -9.34 -21.67 55.83
C GLY A 596 -9.49 -20.28 56.45
N SER A 597 -10.73 -19.78 56.55
CA SER A 597 -11.17 -18.53 57.21
C SER A 597 -10.64 -18.40 58.66
N GLU A 598 -10.15 -17.22 59.09
CA GLU A 598 -10.89 -16.17 59.87
C GLU A 598 -11.61 -16.73 61.12
N GLU A 599 -11.54 -16.17 62.33
CA GLU A 599 -10.94 -14.93 62.89
C GLU A 599 -10.69 -15.16 64.42
N GLU A 600 -10.03 -14.34 65.25
CA GLU A 600 -9.42 -13.00 65.14
C GLU A 600 -8.10 -12.91 65.98
N THR A 601 -7.88 -11.87 66.79
CA THR A 601 -6.71 -11.59 67.67
C THR A 601 -7.20 -11.06 69.07
N PRO A 602 -6.38 -10.66 70.09
CA PRO A 602 -4.92 -10.41 70.14
C PRO A 602 -4.12 -10.91 71.39
N LYS A 603 -2.81 -10.56 71.36
CA LYS A 603 -1.67 -10.71 72.33
C LYS A 603 -1.95 -10.20 73.78
N PRO A 604 -1.08 -10.39 74.82
CA PRO A 604 0.37 -10.73 74.78
C PRO A 604 1.02 -11.62 75.91
N ASP A 605 2.32 -11.89 75.71
CA ASP A 605 3.46 -12.02 76.67
C ASP A 605 3.70 -13.20 77.66
N LEU A 606 4.95 -13.73 77.58
CA LEU A 606 5.81 -14.43 78.58
C LEU A 606 5.29 -15.79 79.14
N VAL A 607 6.05 -16.89 79.23
CA VAL A 607 7.28 -17.12 80.06
C VAL A 607 8.02 -18.44 79.64
N SER A 608 9.34 -18.45 79.90
CA SER A 608 10.39 -19.52 79.94
C SER A 608 10.17 -21.05 79.73
N ASN A 609 11.12 -21.63 78.97
CA ASN A 609 12.02 -22.79 79.26
C ASN A 609 11.60 -24.20 79.76
N ASP A 610 12.30 -25.17 79.16
CA ASP A 610 12.97 -26.37 79.74
C ASP A 610 12.22 -27.75 79.87
N PRO A 611 12.96 -28.89 79.86
CA PRO A 611 12.60 -30.04 79.00
C PRO A 611 12.47 -31.41 79.74
N GLU A 612 12.96 -32.50 79.11
CA GLU A 612 12.87 -33.95 79.48
C GLU A 612 11.54 -34.63 79.05
N GLY A 613 11.49 -35.90 78.62
CA GLY A 613 12.53 -36.90 78.35
C GLY A 613 11.95 -38.30 78.01
N PHE A 614 12.81 -39.23 77.58
CA PHE A 614 12.66 -40.70 77.52
C PHE A 614 11.71 -41.42 76.52
N ASP A 615 12.29 -42.52 75.98
CA ASP A 615 11.78 -43.80 75.48
C ASP A 615 10.60 -43.86 74.47
N VAL A 616 10.73 -44.50 73.29
CA VAL A 616 11.14 -45.89 72.96
C VAL A 616 10.13 -46.95 73.45
N ILE A 617 9.40 -47.56 72.50
CA ILE A 617 9.07 -48.99 72.36
C ILE A 617 7.97 -49.12 71.30
N GLU A 618 8.38 -49.62 70.12
CA GLU A 618 7.92 -50.86 69.50
C GLU A 618 6.41 -51.27 69.42
N ASN A 619 6.12 -51.93 68.30
CA ASN A 619 5.02 -52.87 68.03
C ASN A 619 3.63 -52.35 67.63
N SER A 620 3.40 -52.46 66.31
CA SER A 620 2.44 -53.41 65.70
C SER A 620 1.02 -53.52 66.25
N ILE A 621 0.04 -53.33 65.35
CA ILE A 621 -1.01 -54.32 65.03
C ILE A 621 -1.70 -53.92 63.71
N ASP A 622 -2.04 -54.91 62.89
CA ASP A 622 -2.77 -54.74 61.63
C ASP A 622 -4.22 -54.27 61.84
N ILE A 623 -4.69 -53.36 60.96
CA ILE A 623 -5.89 -53.47 60.09
C ILE A 623 -5.97 -52.24 59.18
#